data_AF-A0A1I2NUH7-F1
#
_entry.id   AF-A0A1I2NUH7-F1
#
_cell.length_a   1.000
_cell.length_b   1.000
_cell.length_c   1.000
_cell.angle_alpha   90.00
_cell.angle_beta   90.00
_cell.angle_gamma   90.00
#
_symmetry.space_group_name_H-M   'P 1'
#
loop_
_entity.id
_entity.type
_entity.pdbx_description
1 polymer ?
#
loop_
_entity_poly.entity_id
_entity_poly.type
_entity_poly.pdbx_seq_one_letter_code
_entity_poly.pdbx_strand_id
1 'polypeptide(L)'
;MENPGARRQQIKDLLSSLPAGEPGSALVTLLRPLRLQVASLVSEDGFNFLLERTVFLTGQSFQWINAEPAAGAERELDTLRAKLATRTHEDALAASTFLLSSFVDLVASLIGDSLTDGILRAAWGGDALGTLGEDKQT
;
A
#
# COMPACT_ATOMS: atom_id res chain seq x y z
N MET A 1 -11.43 -15.95 6.12
CA MET A 1 -10.84 -15.92 4.77
C MET A 1 -11.33 -14.64 4.11
N GLU A 2 -10.58 -13.56 4.27
CA GLU A 2 -10.85 -12.38 3.43
C GLU A 2 -10.48 -12.74 1.98
N ASN A 3 -11.38 -12.43 1.05
CA ASN A 3 -11.17 -12.67 -0.36
C ASN A 3 -10.18 -11.62 -0.90
N PRO A 4 -9.12 -11.98 -1.65
CA PRO A 4 -8.19 -11.02 -2.24
C PRO A 4 -8.86 -9.90 -3.04
N GLY A 5 -10.02 -10.18 -3.65
CA GLY A 5 -10.84 -9.16 -4.33
C GLY A 5 -11.46 -8.13 -3.37
N ALA A 6 -11.85 -8.54 -2.17
CA ALA A 6 -12.41 -7.65 -1.15
C ALA A 6 -11.35 -6.68 -0.60
N ARG A 7 -10.16 -7.20 -0.30
CA ARG A 7 -9.01 -6.40 0.16
C ARG A 7 -8.60 -5.32 -0.84
N ARG A 8 -8.53 -5.67 -2.13
CA ARG A 8 -8.25 -4.70 -3.20
C ARG A 8 -9.30 -3.59 -3.26
N GLN A 9 -10.58 -3.94 -3.08
CA GLN A 9 -11.65 -2.94 -3.08
C GLN A 9 -11.57 -2.01 -1.87
N GLN A 10 -11.34 -2.54 -0.66
CA GLN A 10 -11.12 -1.72 0.55
C GLN A 10 -9.93 -0.77 0.38
N ILE A 11 -8.82 -1.25 -0.18
CA ILE A 11 -7.65 -0.41 -0.47
C ILE A 11 -8.00 0.72 -1.45
N LYS A 12 -8.77 0.42 -2.50
CA LYS A 12 -9.23 1.43 -3.46
C LYS A 12 -10.12 2.48 -2.79
N ASP A 13 -11.05 2.04 -1.94
CA ASP A 13 -11.96 2.91 -1.20
C ASP A 13 -11.20 3.80 -0.21
N LEU A 14 -10.19 3.24 0.47
CA LEU A 14 -9.26 3.98 1.32
C LEU A 14 -8.48 5.05 0.55
N LEU A 15 -7.87 4.69 -0.58
CA LEU A 15 -7.16 5.64 -1.43
C LEU A 15 -8.08 6.76 -1.94
N SER A 16 -9.35 6.46 -2.18
CA SER A 16 -10.34 7.42 -2.69
C SER A 16 -10.97 8.30 -1.60
N SER A 17 -10.97 7.84 -0.34
CA SER A 17 -11.52 8.59 0.80
C SER A 17 -10.53 9.58 1.41
N LEU A 18 -9.24 9.37 1.19
CA LEU A 18 -8.22 10.34 1.57
C LEU A 18 -8.42 11.66 0.79
N PRO A 19 -8.15 12.82 1.43
CA PRO A 19 -8.42 14.12 0.83
C PRO A 19 -7.73 14.24 -0.53
N ALA A 20 -8.44 14.83 -1.49
CA ALA A 20 -7.96 15.08 -2.84
C ALA A 20 -6.78 16.07 -2.80
N GLY A 21 -5.58 15.54 -2.59
CA GLY A 21 -4.32 16.23 -2.77
C GLY A 21 -3.75 15.98 -4.17
N GLU A 22 -2.44 16.18 -4.31
CA GLU A 22 -1.75 15.80 -5.54
C GLU A 22 -1.92 14.29 -5.83
N PRO A 23 -2.08 13.88 -7.10
CA PRO A 23 -2.14 12.48 -7.46
C PRO A 23 -0.97 11.67 -6.88
N GLY A 24 -1.28 10.56 -6.20
CA GLY A 24 -0.29 9.72 -5.52
C GLY A 24 0.09 10.12 -4.09
N SER A 25 -0.38 11.27 -3.60
CA SER A 25 -0.21 11.63 -2.18
C SER A 25 -0.86 10.61 -1.25
N ALA A 26 -2.06 10.14 -1.57
CA ALA A 26 -2.78 9.09 -0.84
C ALA A 26 -1.97 7.80 -0.70
N LEU A 27 -1.25 7.39 -1.76
CA LEU A 27 -0.42 6.19 -1.72
C LEU A 27 0.70 6.30 -0.68
N VAL A 28 1.44 7.41 -0.69
CA VAL A 28 2.55 7.62 0.26
C VAL A 28 2.03 7.75 1.69
N THR A 29 0.88 8.40 1.88
CA THR A 29 0.20 8.48 3.17
C THR A 29 -0.09 7.10 3.76
N LEU A 30 -0.49 6.12 2.93
CA LEU A 30 -0.75 4.76 3.39
C LEU A 30 0.51 3.90 3.51
N LEU A 31 1.51 4.07 2.63
CA LEU A 31 2.75 3.28 2.66
C LEU A 31 3.68 3.64 3.83
N ARG A 32 3.72 4.91 4.27
CA ARG A 32 4.63 5.33 5.36
C ARG A 32 4.33 4.65 6.70
N PRO A 33 3.08 4.60 7.19
CA PRO A 33 2.75 3.85 8.40
C PRO A 33 3.00 2.34 8.24
N LEU A 34 2.74 1.78 7.04
CA LEU A 34 3.06 0.38 6.76
C LEU A 34 4.55 0.09 6.86
N ARG A 35 5.41 1.00 6.39
CA ARG A 35 6.87 0.86 6.52
C ARG A 35 7.25 0.63 7.97
N LEU A 36 6.75 1.46 8.88
CA LEU A 36 7.06 1.34 10.31
C LEU A 36 6.62 -0.02 10.88
N GLN A 37 5.41 -0.46 10.54
CA GLN A 37 4.89 -1.75 11.03
C GLN A 37 5.66 -2.94 10.45
N VAL A 38 5.89 -2.97 9.13
CA VAL A 38 6.57 -4.08 8.45
C VAL A 38 8.06 -4.12 8.82
N ALA A 39 8.74 -2.97 8.86
CA ALA A 39 10.14 -2.90 9.25
C ALA A 39 10.39 -3.34 10.70
N SER A 40 9.40 -3.18 11.59
CA SER A 40 9.49 -3.68 12.97
C SER A 40 9.44 -5.21 13.09
N LEU A 41 8.88 -5.90 12.10
CA LEU A 41 8.73 -7.37 12.10
C LEU A 41 9.82 -8.07 11.29
N VAL A 42 10.26 -7.46 10.19
CA VAL A 42 11.25 -8.05 9.27
C VAL A 42 12.58 -7.31 9.41
N SER A 43 12.68 -6.13 8.81
CA SER A 43 13.76 -5.14 8.90
C SER A 43 13.45 -4.00 7.90
N GLU A 44 14.18 -2.88 7.97
CA GLU A 44 14.12 -1.84 6.92
C GLU A 44 14.50 -2.40 5.54
N ASP A 45 15.52 -3.26 5.45
CA ASP A 45 15.92 -3.90 4.20
C ASP A 45 14.85 -4.85 3.66
N GLY A 46 14.16 -5.58 4.54
CA GLY A 46 13.03 -6.43 4.17
C GLY A 46 11.88 -5.62 3.60
N PHE A 47 11.56 -4.47 4.19
CA PHE A 47 10.59 -3.54 3.63
C PHE A 47 11.03 -3.01 2.26
N ASN A 48 12.29 -2.58 2.12
CA ASN A 48 12.85 -2.09 0.85
C ASN A 48 12.69 -3.13 -0.25
N PHE A 49 13.05 -4.39 0.01
CA PHE A 49 12.92 -5.49 -0.95
C PHE A 49 11.45 -5.70 -1.37
N LEU A 50 10.51 -5.64 -0.42
CA LEU A 50 9.08 -5.77 -0.71
C LEU A 50 8.56 -4.60 -1.55
N LEU A 51 8.99 -3.38 -1.24
CA LEU A 51 8.62 -2.19 -1.99
C LEU A 51 9.16 -2.27 -3.42
N GLU A 52 10.46 -2.55 -3.60
CA GLU A 52 11.09 -2.72 -4.91
C GLU A 52 10.39 -3.82 -5.74
N ARG A 53 10.11 -4.97 -5.12
CA ARG A 53 9.38 -6.06 -5.77
C ARG A 53 8.01 -5.62 -6.23
N THR A 54 7.29 -4.87 -5.40
CA THR A 54 5.95 -4.36 -5.72
C THR A 54 5.98 -3.31 -6.82
N VAL A 55 6.96 -2.41 -6.80
CA VAL A 55 7.18 -1.41 -7.86
C VAL A 55 7.47 -2.10 -9.18
N PHE A 56 8.33 -3.13 -9.19
CA PHE A 56 8.59 -3.94 -10.37
C PHE A 56 7.33 -4.62 -10.92
N LEU A 57 6.49 -5.20 -10.06
CA LEU A 57 5.21 -5.79 -10.49
C LEU A 57 4.25 -4.75 -11.05
N THR A 58 4.20 -3.56 -10.42
CA THR A 58 3.37 -2.44 -10.87
C THR A 58 3.83 -1.94 -12.24
N GLY A 59 5.14 -1.82 -12.44
CA GLY A 59 5.73 -1.39 -13.71
C GLY A 59 5.36 -2.27 -14.90
N GLN A 60 5.09 -3.57 -14.69
CA GLN A 60 4.61 -4.45 -15.76
C GLN A 60 3.21 -4.06 -16.28
N SER A 61 2.35 -3.53 -15.41
CA SER A 61 1.00 -3.06 -15.79
C SER A 61 0.98 -1.56 -16.14
N PHE A 62 1.89 -0.78 -15.54
CA PHE A 62 1.98 0.67 -15.66
C PHE A 62 3.42 1.04 -16.03
N GLN A 63 3.76 1.01 -17.32
CA GLN A 63 5.12 1.17 -17.87
C GLN A 63 5.81 2.53 -17.56
N TRP A 64 5.12 3.44 -16.88
CA TRP A 64 5.67 4.71 -16.39
C TRP A 64 6.10 4.64 -14.92
N ILE A 65 5.74 3.56 -14.21
CA ILE A 65 6.27 3.17 -12.90
C ILE A 65 7.49 2.26 -13.15
N ASN A 66 8.61 2.88 -13.50
CA ASN A 66 9.87 2.13 -13.67
C ASN A 66 10.56 1.98 -12.32
N ALA A 67 11.02 0.78 -11.99
CA ALA A 67 11.89 0.58 -10.84
C ALA A 67 13.26 1.20 -11.16
N GLU A 68 13.63 2.23 -10.41
CA GLU A 68 15.00 2.76 -10.42
C GLU A 68 15.72 2.22 -9.18
N PRO A 69 17.05 2.00 -9.24
CA PRO A 69 17.79 1.65 -8.04
C PRO A 69 17.63 2.75 -6.98
N ALA A 70 16.83 2.47 -5.96
CA ALA A 70 16.53 3.43 -4.91
C ALA A 70 17.61 3.39 -3.82
N ALA A 71 17.98 4.56 -3.30
CA ALA A 71 18.86 4.66 -2.14
C ALA A 71 18.12 4.43 -0.80
N GLY A 72 17.01 3.69 -0.80
CA GLY A 72 16.16 3.39 0.35
C GLY A 72 14.69 3.82 0.22
N ALA A 73 13.84 3.30 1.11
CA ALA A 73 12.37 3.44 1.07
C ALA A 73 11.85 4.86 0.89
N GLU A 74 12.28 5.84 1.72
CA GLU A 74 11.70 7.20 1.64
C GLU A 74 11.97 7.84 0.27
N ARG A 75 13.14 7.60 -0.31
CA ARG A 75 13.47 8.11 -1.64
C ARG A 75 12.63 7.43 -2.73
N GLU A 76 12.37 6.14 -2.59
CA GLU A 76 11.48 5.40 -3.49
C GLU A 76 10.04 5.94 -3.38
N LEU A 77 9.55 6.18 -2.17
CA LEU A 77 8.22 6.75 -1.94
C LEU A 77 8.09 8.16 -2.54
N ASP A 78 9.09 9.02 -2.37
CA ASP A 78 9.10 10.35 -2.99
C ASP A 78 9.16 10.28 -4.52
N THR A 79 9.91 9.32 -5.06
CA THR A 79 9.99 9.08 -6.51
C THR A 79 8.65 8.59 -7.05
N LEU A 80 7.99 7.65 -6.37
CA LEU A 80 6.65 7.19 -6.73
C LEU A 80 5.64 8.33 -6.69
N ARG A 81 5.64 9.15 -5.63
CA ARG A 81 4.79 10.33 -5.53
C ARG A 81 4.99 11.29 -6.71
N ALA A 82 6.24 11.60 -7.05
CA ALA A 82 6.56 12.47 -8.17
C ALA A 82 6.09 11.89 -9.50
N LYS A 83 6.27 10.58 -9.74
CA LYS A 83 5.77 9.91 -10.95
C LYS A 83 4.24 9.99 -11.03
N LEU A 84 3.55 9.71 -9.94
CA LEU A 84 2.08 9.75 -9.85
C LEU A 84 1.54 11.16 -10.05
N ALA A 85 2.18 12.19 -9.50
CA ALA A 85 1.75 13.59 -9.63
C ALA A 85 1.72 14.09 -11.09
N THR A 86 2.46 13.45 -11.99
CA THR A 86 2.46 13.77 -13.43
C THR A 86 1.34 13.09 -14.22
N ARG A 87 0.51 12.28 -13.57
CA ARG A 87 -0.56 11.49 -14.22
C ARG A 87 -1.94 12.08 -13.93
N THR A 88 -2.93 11.56 -14.66
CA THR A 88 -4.34 11.82 -14.33
C THR A 88 -4.69 11.22 -12.97
N HIS A 89 -5.73 11.75 -12.32
CA HIS A 89 -6.20 11.20 -11.05
C HIS A 89 -6.61 9.73 -11.19
N GLU A 90 -7.25 9.36 -12.31
CA GLU A 90 -7.66 7.99 -12.60
C GLU A 90 -6.47 7.03 -12.75
N ASP A 91 -5.47 7.40 -13.56
CA ASP A 91 -4.26 6.60 -13.75
C ASP A 91 -3.48 6.44 -12.43
N ALA A 92 -3.35 7.55 -11.67
CA ALA A 92 -2.66 7.53 -10.40
C ALA A 92 -3.39 6.66 -9.37
N LEU A 93 -4.73 6.71 -9.32
CA LEU A 93 -5.53 5.87 -8.44
C LEU A 93 -5.43 4.39 -8.84
N ALA A 94 -5.50 4.07 -10.14
CA ALA A 94 -5.38 2.71 -10.64
C ALA A 94 -4.00 2.10 -10.30
N ALA A 95 -2.92 2.82 -10.57
CA ALA A 95 -1.57 2.37 -10.24
C ALA A 95 -1.34 2.27 -8.72
N SER A 96 -1.82 3.24 -7.95
CA SER A 96 -1.73 3.22 -6.48
C SER A 96 -2.48 2.03 -5.88
N THR A 97 -3.69 1.73 -6.39
CA THR A 97 -4.49 0.59 -5.95
C THR A 97 -3.78 -0.72 -6.28
N PHE A 98 -3.25 -0.85 -7.49
CA PHE A 98 -2.50 -2.04 -7.90
C PHE A 98 -1.25 -2.25 -7.05
N LEU A 99 -0.46 -1.20 -6.85
CA LEU A 99 0.76 -1.25 -6.06
C LEU A 99 0.45 -1.63 -4.62
N LEU A 100 -0.44 -0.91 -3.95
CA LEU A 100 -0.73 -1.14 -2.54
C LEU A 100 -1.37 -2.51 -2.31
N SER A 101 -2.27 -2.96 -3.18
CA SER A 101 -2.85 -4.31 -3.07
C SER A 101 -1.77 -5.38 -3.26
N SER A 102 -0.90 -5.23 -4.26
CA SER A 102 0.19 -6.18 -4.52
C SER A 102 1.18 -6.24 -3.35
N PHE A 103 1.47 -5.09 -2.72
CA PHE A 103 2.32 -5.04 -1.53
C PHE A 103 1.70 -5.82 -0.38
N VAL A 104 0.42 -5.58 -0.09
CA VAL A 104 -0.28 -6.25 1.00
C VAL A 104 -0.43 -7.75 0.74
N ASP A 105 -0.70 -8.15 -0.50
CA ASP A 105 -0.75 -9.57 -0.89
C ASP A 105 0.61 -10.25 -0.73
N LEU A 106 1.72 -9.57 -1.06
CA LEU A 106 3.06 -10.07 -0.80
C LEU A 106 3.33 -10.23 0.70
N VAL A 107 2.97 -9.24 1.52
CA VAL A 107 3.10 -9.34 2.98
C VAL A 107 2.28 -10.53 3.50
N ALA A 108 1.02 -10.67 3.11
CA ALA A 108 0.17 -11.81 3.47
C ALA A 108 0.76 -13.16 3.05
N SER A 109 1.39 -13.24 1.88
CA SER A 109 2.04 -14.47 1.42
C SER A 109 3.25 -14.88 2.28
N LEU A 110 3.90 -13.92 2.95
CA LEU A 110 5.08 -14.17 3.77
C LEU A 110 4.74 -14.48 5.22
N ILE A 111 3.77 -13.78 5.80
CA ILE A 111 3.49 -13.82 7.24
C ILE A 111 2.09 -14.31 7.60
N GLY A 112 1.26 -14.58 6.58
CA GLY A 112 -0.13 -14.99 6.73
C GLY A 112 -1.11 -13.83 6.90
N ASP A 113 -2.36 -14.04 6.46
CA ASP A 113 -3.40 -13.01 6.46
C ASP A 113 -3.68 -12.42 7.85
N SER A 114 -3.77 -13.25 8.89
CA SER A 114 -4.11 -12.78 10.24
C SER A 114 -3.13 -11.74 10.77
N LEU A 115 -1.84 -11.88 10.49
CA LEU A 115 -0.83 -10.92 10.93
C LEU A 115 -0.82 -9.70 10.02
N THR A 116 -1.01 -9.89 8.71
CA THR A 116 -1.20 -8.79 7.75
C THR A 116 -2.35 -7.89 8.17
N ASP A 117 -3.53 -8.43 8.48
CA ASP A 117 -4.69 -7.62 8.87
C ASP A 117 -4.41 -6.85 10.19
N GLY A 118 -3.64 -7.45 11.10
CA GLY A 118 -3.14 -6.77 12.30
C GLY A 118 -2.22 -5.58 11.98
N ILE A 119 -1.28 -5.76 11.04
CA ILE A 119 -0.40 -4.69 10.55
C ILE A 119 -1.20 -3.57 9.90
N LEU A 120 -2.16 -3.90 9.03
CA LEU A 120 -2.98 -2.89 8.35
C LEU A 120 -3.79 -2.08 9.36
N ARG A 121 -4.40 -2.73 10.37
CA ARG A 121 -5.11 -2.04 11.45
C ARG A 121 -4.17 -1.15 12.27
N ALA A 122 -2.95 -1.59 12.56
CA ALA A 122 -1.98 -0.78 13.30
C ALA A 122 -1.46 0.41 12.47
N ALA A 123 -1.33 0.25 11.15
CA ALA A 123 -0.83 1.27 10.23
C ALA A 123 -1.88 2.33 9.88
N TRP A 124 -3.13 1.92 9.66
CA TRP A 124 -4.19 2.79 9.13
C TRP A 124 -5.29 3.10 10.14
N GLY A 125 -5.32 2.40 11.27
CA GLY A 125 -6.39 2.46 12.26
C GLY A 125 -7.43 1.36 12.04
N GLY A 126 -8.06 0.89 13.12
CA GLY A 126 -9.08 -0.16 13.07
C GLY A 126 -10.30 0.21 12.21
N ASP A 127 -10.65 1.49 12.18
CA ASP A 127 -11.83 2.00 11.47
C ASP A 127 -11.58 2.18 9.96
N ALA A 128 -10.32 2.35 9.57
CA ALA A 128 -9.94 2.65 8.19
C ALA A 128 -10.22 1.49 7.23
N LEU A 129 -10.12 0.24 7.70
CA LEU A 129 -10.43 -0.95 6.89
C LEU A 129 -11.91 -1.32 6.91
N GLY A 130 -12.74 -0.55 7.60
CA GLY A 130 -14.15 -0.84 7.81
C GLY A 130 -14.32 -2.04 8.73
N THR A 131 -14.47 -1.78 10.04
CA THR A 131 -15.13 -2.69 10.99
C THR A 131 -14.66 -4.15 10.91
N LEU A 132 -13.39 -4.43 11.16
CA LEU A 132 -12.96 -5.78 11.50
C LEU A 132 -13.29 -6.05 12.98
N GLY A 133 -14.58 -6.29 13.25
CA GLY A 133 -15.08 -6.77 14.54
C GLY A 133 -15.66 -5.72 15.48
N GLU A 134 -16.65 -4.95 15.05
CA GLU A 134 -17.63 -4.40 16.00
C GLU A 134 -18.84 -5.34 16.04
N ASP A 135 -18.69 -6.49 16.72
CA ASP A 135 -19.85 -7.06 17.40
C ASP A 135 -20.24 -6.05 18.48
N LYS A 136 -21.28 -5.25 18.18
CA LYS A 136 -21.99 -4.48 19.18
C LYS A 136 -22.55 -5.44 20.22
N GLN A 137 -21.78 -5.69 21.27
CA GLN A 137 -22.26 -6.46 22.39
C GLN A 137 -23.34 -5.62 23.09
N THR A 138 -24.55 -6.17 23.01
CA THR A 138 -25.80 -5.62 23.54
C THR A 138 -25.85 -5.80 25.06
#